data_AF-A0A3D3PRC5-F1
#
_entry.id   AF-A0A3D3PRC5-F1
#
_cell.length_a   1.000
_cell.length_b   1.000
_cell.length_c   1.000
_cell.angle_alpha   90.00
_cell.angle_beta   90.00
_cell.angle_gamma   90.00
#
_symmetry.space_group_name_H-M   'P 1'
#
loop_
_entity.id
_entity.type
_entity.pdbx_description
1 polymer ?
#
loop_
_entity_poly.entity_id
_entity_poly.type
_entity_poly.pdbx_seq_one_letter_code
_entity_poly.pdbx_strand_id
1 'polypeptide(L)' 'DYTQKFSAMYAKLAKESNTALVPFFLAGLENRPELFQADRLHPTADGQAIMLDNVWPHLKPLLTK' A
#
# COMPACT_ATOMS: atom_id res chain seq x y z
N ASP A 1 -19.33 4.71 -0.10
CA ASP A 1 -19.30 5.48 -1.36
C ASP A 1 -17.96 6.20 -1.59
N TYR A 2 -17.60 7.24 -0.81
CA TYR A 2 -16.35 8.01 -1.02
C TYR A 2 -15.07 7.15 -1.02
N THR A 3 -14.79 6.41 0.07
CA THR A 3 -13.55 5.61 0.20
C THR A 3 -13.39 4.57 -0.91
N GLN A 4 -14.50 3.95 -1.33
CA GLN A 4 -14.50 2.99 -2.43
C GLN A 4 -14.18 3.66 -3.76
N LYS A 5 -14.80 4.81 -4.05
CA LYS A 5 -14.51 5.60 -5.27
C LYS A 5 -13.07 6.10 -5.28
N PHE A 6 -12.58 6.58 -4.14
CA PHE A 6 -11.19 7.02 -3.98
C PHE A 6 -10.20 5.88 -4.24
N SER A 7 -10.40 4.71 -3.62
CA SER A 7 -9.53 3.55 -3.85
C SER A 7 -9.59 3.07 -5.31
N ALA A 8 -10.79 2.99 -5.90
CA ALA A 8 -10.98 2.56 -7.29
C ALA A 8 -10.30 3.49 -8.32
N MET A 9 -10.13 4.78 -7.99
CA MET A 9 -9.45 5.74 -8.85
C MET A 9 -7.99 5.32 -9.14
N TYR A 10 -7.27 4.80 -8.14
CA TYR A 10 -5.87 4.37 -8.34
C TYR A 10 -5.77 3.17 -9.29
N ALA A 11 -6.69 2.21 -9.18
CA ALA A 11 -6.74 1.07 -10.09
C ALA A 11 -7.04 1.50 -11.53
N LYS A 12 -7.95 2.47 -11.71
CA LYS A 12 -8.24 3.07 -13.01
C LYS A 12 -7.00 3.76 -13.59
N LEU A 13 -6.33 4.63 -12.83
CA LEU A 13 -5.15 5.37 -13.27
C LEU A 13 -3.98 4.46 -13.63
N ALA A 14 -3.76 3.38 -12.87
CA ALA A 14 -2.71 2.41 -13.16
C ALA A 14 -2.89 1.76 -14.53
N LYS A 15 -4.14 1.38 -14.86
CA LYS A 15 -4.51 0.85 -16.17
C LYS A 15 -4.32 1.90 -17.29
N GLU A 16 -4.81 3.12 -17.08
CA GLU A 16 -4.71 4.20 -18.07
C GLU A 16 -3.27 4.62 -18.36
N SER A 17 -2.41 4.58 -17.34
CA SER A 17 -1.00 4.99 -17.44
C SER A 17 -0.05 3.84 -17.78
N ASN A 18 -0.57 2.61 -17.94
CA ASN A 18 0.22 1.39 -18.08
C ASN A 18 1.32 1.25 -17.00
N THR A 19 0.94 1.46 -15.75
CA THR A 19 1.85 1.37 -14.59
C THR A 19 1.45 0.22 -13.66
N ALA A 20 2.43 -0.31 -12.94
CA ALA A 20 2.16 -1.28 -11.88
C ALA A 20 1.41 -0.63 -10.72
N LEU A 21 0.65 -1.44 -9.98
CA LEU A 21 -0.18 -0.99 -8.85
C LEU A 21 0.08 -1.86 -7.63
N VAL A 22 0.30 -1.22 -6.48
CA VAL A 22 0.17 -1.83 -5.15
C VAL A 22 -1.27 -1.58 -4.68
N PRO A 23 -2.13 -2.62 -4.55
CA PRO A 23 -3.57 -2.42 -4.32
C PRO A 23 -3.89 -1.69 -3.01
N PHE A 24 -3.17 -2.02 -1.94
CA PHE A 24 -3.28 -1.33 -0.66
C PHE A 24 -1.95 -1.40 0.11
N PHE A 25 -1.32 -0.26 0.30
CA PHE A 25 0.03 -0.18 0.88
C PHE A 25 0.08 -0.60 2.36
N LEU A 26 -0.96 -0.28 3.12
CA LEU A 26 -1.05 -0.57 4.56
C LEU A 26 -1.76 -1.90 4.86
N ALA A 27 -1.94 -2.77 3.87
CA ALA A 27 -2.61 -4.05 4.06
C ALA A 27 -1.95 -4.88 5.19
N GLY A 28 -2.76 -5.40 6.10
CA GLY A 28 -2.30 -6.18 7.25
C GLY A 28 -1.92 -5.35 8.48
N LEU A 29 -1.92 -4.02 8.40
CA LEU A 29 -1.70 -3.14 9.55
C LEU A 29 -3.02 -2.67 10.19
N GLU A 30 -4.13 -2.61 9.45
CA GLU A 30 -5.37 -1.92 9.83
C GLU A 30 -5.98 -2.31 11.18
N ASN A 31 -5.67 -3.50 11.70
CA ASN A 31 -6.17 -4.00 12.99
C ASN A 31 -5.07 -4.16 14.06
N ARG A 32 -3.92 -3.52 13.87
CA ARG A 32 -2.72 -3.63 14.70
C ARG A 32 -2.31 -2.27 15.26
N PRO A 33 -3.02 -1.73 16.27
CA PRO A 33 -2.76 -0.40 16.81
C PRO A 33 -1.33 -0.21 17.32
N GLU A 34 -0.67 -1.29 17.74
CA GLU A 34 0.74 -1.30 18.17
C GLU A 34 1.72 -0.98 17.03
N LEU A 35 1.30 -1.15 15.77
CA LEU A 35 2.10 -0.82 14.60
C LEU A 35 1.85 0.61 14.10
N PHE A 36 1.10 1.42 14.83
CA PHE A 36 0.91 2.85 14.54
C PHE A 36 1.55 3.73 15.61
N GLN A 37 2.01 4.91 15.16
CA GLN A 37 2.51 5.97 16.02
C GLN A 37 1.39 6.52 16.91
N ALA A 38 1.75 7.40 17.85
CA ALA A 38 0.81 7.96 18.82
C ALA A 38 -0.42 8.65 18.17
N ASP A 39 -0.30 9.10 16.92
CA ASP A 39 -1.40 9.70 16.15
C ASP A 39 -2.41 8.69 15.60
N ARG A 40 -2.10 7.38 15.64
CA ARG A 40 -2.91 6.27 15.10
C ARG A 40 -3.13 6.34 13.59
N LEU A 41 -2.30 7.09 12.87
CA LEU A 41 -2.38 7.25 11.41
C LEU A 41 -1.13 6.72 10.72
N HIS A 42 0.05 6.99 11.28
CA HIS A 42 1.31 6.64 10.65
C HIS A 42 1.88 5.32 11.21
N PRO A 43 2.38 4.42 10.35
CA PRO A 43 3.05 3.21 10.82
C PRO A 43 4.33 3.51 11.63
N THR A 44 4.62 2.66 12.60
CA THR A 44 5.91 2.65 13.31
C THR A 44 7.02 2.06 12.45
N ALA A 45 8.25 2.03 12.98
CA ALA A 45 9.37 1.33 12.36
C ALA A 45 9.08 -0.18 12.21
N ASP A 46 8.41 -0.79 13.19
CA ASP A 46 8.09 -2.22 13.16
C ASP A 46 7.06 -2.57 12.06
N GLY A 47 6.17 -1.62 11.72
CA GLY A 47 5.22 -1.77 10.61
C GLY A 47 5.86 -1.75 9.22
N GLN A 48 7.09 -1.25 9.08
CA GLN A 48 7.73 -1.05 7.76
C GLN A 48 7.99 -2.38 7.03
N ALA A 49 8.30 -3.46 7.74
CA ALA A 49 8.55 -4.76 7.11
C ALA A 49 7.31 -5.29 6.38
N ILE A 50 6.12 -5.15 6.97
CA ILE A 50 4.86 -5.56 6.34
C ILE A 50 4.57 -4.68 5.10
N MET A 51 4.85 -3.37 5.20
CA MET A 51 4.69 -2.45 4.07
C MET A 51 5.64 -2.81 2.92
N LEU A 52 6.87 -3.26 3.20
CA LEU A 52 7.78 -3.80 2.20
C LEU A 52 7.19 -5.05 1.55
N ASP A 53 6.67 -5.99 2.34
CA ASP A 53 6.06 -7.22 1.82
C ASP A 53 4.85 -6.94 0.91
N ASN A 54 4.11 -5.86 1.18
CA ASN A 54 3.00 -5.41 0.32
C ASN A 54 3.49 -4.83 -1.02
N VAL A 55 4.66 -4.21 -1.07
CA VAL A 55 5.20 -3.56 -2.28
C VAL A 55 6.04 -4.51 -3.12
N TRP A 56 6.85 -5.36 -2.47
CA TRP A 56 7.91 -6.12 -3.10
C TRP A 56 7.45 -7.05 -4.23
N PRO A 57 6.32 -7.78 -4.14
CA PRO A 57 5.82 -8.62 -5.23
C PRO A 57 5.49 -7.82 -6.51
N HIS A 58 5.13 -6.55 -6.36
CA HIS A 58 4.81 -5.65 -7.47
C HIS A 58 6.03 -4.91 -8.01
N LEU A 59 6.97 -4.53 -7.13
CA LEU A 59 8.16 -3.79 -7.51
C LEU A 59 9.24 -4.70 -8.10
N LYS A 60 9.52 -5.85 -7.50
CA LYS A 60 10.64 -6.73 -7.88
C LYS A 60 10.65 -7.10 -9.37
N PRO A 61 9.52 -7.45 -10.02
CA PRO A 61 9.50 -7.76 -11.45
C PRO A 61 9.89 -6.60 -12.37
N LEU A 62 9.79 -5.35 -11.88
CA LEU A 62 10.09 -4.14 -12.64
C LEU A 62 11.58 -3.77 -12.61
N LEU A 63 12.34 -4.34 -11.67
CA LEU A 63 13.75 -4.00 -11.42
C LEU A 63 14.74 -4.80 -12.28
N THR A 64 14.28 -5.40 -13.37
CA THR A 64 15.18 -6.07 -14.32
C THR A 64 16.17 -5.08 -14.92
N LYS A 65 17.44 -5.49 -15.04
CA LYS A 65 18.50 -4.75 -15.73
C LYS A 65 18.17 -4.49 -17.20
#